data_AF-A0A1G3PPU1-F1
#
_entry.id   AF-A0A1G3PPU1-F1
#
_cell.length_a   1.000
_cell.length_b   1.000
_cell.length_c   1.000
_cell.angle_alpha   90.00
_cell.angle_beta   90.00
_cell.angle_gamma   90.00
#
_symmetry.space_group_name_H-M   'P 1'
#
loop_
_entity.id
_entity.type
_entity.pdbx_description
1 polymer ?
#
loop_
_entity_poly.entity_id
_entity_poly.type
_entity_poly.pdbx_seq_one_letter_code
_entity_poly.pdbx_strand_id
1 'polypeptide(L)'
;MKKLLWIAAVLIASSAMVLTSCQAAGKGGKKGGDKGGDGGAAASEGAVLKAGEIVFKFKAGADTEPPQKVNWAGELNGWNPGDPSYEFEAKDDGTFVLTLEIDPGTYPYKFVLDGQWPQSMQAMSEENTIEPKPTRFIDDGYGGKNAVIEVE
;
A
#
# COMPACT_ATOMS: atom_id res chain seq x y z
N MET A 1 -33.50 40.40 1.91
CA MET A 1 -33.15 41.33 3.01
C MET A 1 -32.37 40.55 4.06
N LYS A 2 -31.12 40.97 4.35
CA LYS A 2 -30.23 40.72 5.52
C LYS A 2 -30.39 39.36 6.27
N LYS A 3 -29.33 38.60 6.56
CA LYS A 3 -28.15 38.99 7.37
C LYS A 3 -26.97 38.03 7.15
N LEU A 4 -25.77 38.60 7.03
CA LEU A 4 -24.48 37.93 7.28
C LEU A 4 -24.36 37.56 8.76
N LEU A 5 -23.69 36.45 9.05
CA LEU A 5 -23.01 36.22 10.32
C LEU A 5 -21.62 35.64 10.03
N TRP A 6 -20.60 36.40 10.41
CA TRP A 6 -19.20 35.99 10.54
C TRP A 6 -18.99 35.45 11.96
N ILE A 7 -18.26 34.34 12.12
CA ILE A 7 -17.58 34.03 13.38
C ILE A 7 -16.16 33.59 13.05
N ALA A 8 -15.20 34.40 13.49
CA ALA A 8 -13.79 34.10 13.53
C ALA A 8 -13.50 33.17 14.72
N ALA A 9 -12.68 32.14 14.50
CA ALA A 9 -12.07 31.35 15.57
C ALA A 9 -10.56 31.63 15.60
N VAL A 10 -10.13 32.35 16.62
CA VAL A 10 -8.74 32.45 17.06
C VAL A 10 -8.53 31.36 18.11
N LEU A 11 -7.57 30.47 17.90
CA LEU A 11 -7.06 29.60 18.95
C LEU A 11 -5.54 29.69 19.01
N ILE A 12 -5.08 30.02 20.22
CA ILE A 12 -3.70 30.21 20.66
C ILE A 12 -3.24 28.89 21.28
N ALA A 13 -2.04 28.43 20.95
CA ALA A 13 -1.24 27.52 21.80
C ALA A 13 0.25 27.75 21.45
N SER A 14 0.95 28.56 22.24
CA SER A 14 1.75 28.16 23.42
C SER A 14 3.16 27.67 23.04
N SER A 15 4.11 28.58 23.22
CA SER A 15 5.56 28.34 23.16
C SER A 15 6.03 27.43 24.29
N ALA A 16 6.96 26.53 23.97
CA ALA A 16 7.94 25.99 24.92
C ALA A 16 9.34 26.08 24.29
N MET A 17 10.27 26.68 25.03
CA MET A 17 11.66 26.93 24.66
C MET A 17 12.57 25.77 25.15
N VAL A 18 13.55 25.46 24.29
CA VAL A 18 14.97 25.13 24.57
C VAL A 18 15.33 23.82 25.30
N LEU A 19 16.23 23.05 24.66
CA LEU A 19 17.51 22.53 25.19
C LEU A 19 18.35 22.10 23.97
N THR A 20 19.37 22.90 23.60
CA THR A 20 20.79 22.77 23.98
C THR A 20 21.56 21.70 23.20
N SER A 21 22.69 22.18 22.68
CA SER A 21 23.67 21.63 21.75
C SER A 21 24.33 20.31 22.15
N CYS A 22 24.67 19.51 21.13
CA CYS A 22 25.98 18.85 21.00
C CYS A 22 26.35 18.78 19.50
N GLN A 23 27.45 19.43 19.11
CA GLN A 23 28.13 19.17 17.83
C GLN A 23 29.41 18.37 18.13
N ALA A 24 29.61 17.27 17.40
CA ALA A 24 30.86 16.91 16.72
C ALA A 24 30.82 15.43 16.26
N ALA A 25 31.13 15.18 14.99
CA ALA A 25 32.30 14.38 14.56
C ALA A 25 32.12 13.74 13.17
N GLY A 26 33.19 13.79 12.37
CA GLY A 26 33.66 12.58 11.67
C GLY A 26 33.24 12.37 10.21
N LYS A 27 34.12 12.78 9.29
CA LYS A 27 34.26 12.17 7.96
C LYS A 27 34.79 10.73 8.09
N GLY A 28 34.26 9.81 7.28
CA GLY A 28 35.05 8.72 6.70
C GLY A 28 34.48 7.31 6.87
N GLY A 29 34.56 6.52 5.79
CA GLY A 29 34.78 5.07 5.87
C GLY A 29 33.63 4.18 5.40
N LYS A 30 33.93 3.37 4.40
CA LYS A 30 33.08 2.39 3.70
C LYS A 30 33.06 1.03 4.41
N LYS A 31 31.98 0.27 4.15
CA LYS A 31 31.90 -1.21 3.99
C LYS A 31 31.41 -2.03 5.21
N GLY A 32 30.46 -2.92 4.92
CA GLY A 32 30.17 -4.11 5.72
C GLY A 32 28.68 -4.28 5.94
N GLY A 33 28.07 -5.27 5.28
CA GLY A 33 26.66 -5.58 5.44
C GLY A 33 26.36 -6.23 6.78
N ASP A 34 25.09 -6.14 7.17
CA ASP A 34 24.48 -7.00 8.16
C ASP A 34 23.07 -7.36 7.69
N LYS A 35 22.83 -8.67 7.57
CA LYS A 35 21.53 -9.29 7.38
C LYS A 35 21.08 -9.74 8.77
N GLY A 36 19.96 -9.21 9.21
CA GLY A 36 19.27 -9.56 10.45
C GLY A 36 18.36 -8.39 10.78
N GLY A 37 17.09 -8.43 10.42
CA GLY A 37 16.15 -9.37 10.98
C GLY A 37 15.43 -8.64 12.12
N ASP A 38 14.45 -7.82 11.74
CA ASP A 38 13.36 -7.47 12.64
C ASP A 38 12.07 -7.88 11.94
N GLY A 39 11.65 -9.10 12.25
CA GLY A 39 10.30 -9.57 11.98
C GLY A 39 9.36 -8.85 12.94
N GLY A 40 9.16 -7.56 12.71
CA GLY A 40 8.02 -6.85 13.26
C GLY A 40 6.78 -7.42 12.59
N ALA A 41 6.08 -8.30 13.30
CA ALA A 41 4.76 -8.77 12.90
C ALA A 41 3.83 -7.55 12.81
N ALA A 42 3.77 -6.94 11.63
CA ALA A 42 2.73 -5.99 11.30
C ALA A 42 1.40 -6.69 11.54
N ALA A 43 0.52 -6.06 12.32
CA ALA A 43 -0.82 -6.58 12.60
C ALA A 43 -1.45 -7.04 11.29
N SER A 44 -1.96 -8.27 11.27
CA SER A 44 -2.56 -8.82 10.07
C SER A 44 -3.86 -8.08 9.76
N GLU A 45 -3.98 -7.50 8.58
CA GLU A 45 -5.16 -6.74 8.16
C GLU A 45 -6.22 -7.63 7.47
N GLY A 46 -5.83 -8.84 7.05
CA GLY A 46 -6.66 -9.83 6.39
C GLY A 46 -6.39 -11.26 6.90
N ALA A 47 -7.29 -12.18 6.59
CA ALA A 47 -7.13 -13.59 6.94
C ALA A 47 -6.10 -14.30 6.04
N VAL A 48 -5.59 -15.44 6.49
CA VAL A 48 -4.91 -16.42 5.63
C VAL A 48 -5.94 -17.03 4.68
N LEU A 49 -5.60 -17.15 3.41
CA LEU A 49 -6.47 -17.62 2.34
C LEU A 49 -6.27 -19.11 2.09
N LYS A 50 -7.25 -19.77 1.48
CA LYS A 50 -7.09 -21.14 0.98
C LYS A 50 -6.47 -21.12 -0.40
N ALA A 51 -5.56 -22.07 -0.64
CA ALA A 51 -4.98 -22.29 -1.96
C ALA A 51 -6.04 -22.64 -3.01
N GLY A 52 -5.69 -22.40 -4.27
CA GLY A 52 -6.54 -22.56 -5.45
C GLY A 52 -6.96 -21.21 -6.01
N GLU A 53 -8.19 -21.14 -6.52
CA GLU A 53 -8.72 -19.97 -7.19
C GLU A 53 -9.00 -18.83 -6.19
N ILE A 54 -8.23 -17.74 -6.30
CA ILE A 54 -8.39 -16.52 -5.50
C ILE A 54 -8.84 -15.38 -6.42
N VAL A 55 -9.99 -14.79 -6.08
CA VAL A 55 -10.56 -13.65 -6.81
C VAL A 55 -10.13 -12.35 -6.12
N PHE A 56 -9.27 -11.61 -6.80
CA PHE A 56 -8.90 -10.26 -6.44
C PHE A 56 -9.89 -9.26 -6.99
N LYS A 57 -10.19 -8.24 -6.20
CA LYS A 57 -10.98 -7.09 -6.63
C LYS A 57 -10.33 -5.79 -6.21
N PHE A 58 -10.50 -4.80 -7.06
CA PHE A 58 -10.19 -3.41 -6.77
C PHE A 58 -11.37 -2.52 -7.14
N LYS A 59 -11.70 -1.57 -6.28
CA LYS A 59 -12.67 -0.51 -6.59
C LYS A 59 -12.13 0.80 -6.03
N ALA A 60 -12.07 1.81 -6.89
CA ALA A 60 -11.65 3.15 -6.48
C ALA A 60 -12.58 3.72 -5.40
N GLY A 61 -12.02 4.50 -4.48
CA GLY A 61 -12.78 5.26 -3.48
C GLY A 61 -13.80 6.21 -4.11
N ALA A 62 -14.83 6.59 -3.36
CA ALA A 62 -15.93 7.41 -3.89
C ALA A 62 -15.49 8.81 -4.36
N ASP A 63 -14.39 9.33 -3.80
CA ASP A 63 -13.84 10.65 -4.09
C ASP A 63 -12.63 10.61 -5.04
N THR A 64 -12.34 9.46 -5.64
CA THR A 64 -11.22 9.29 -6.58
C THR A 64 -11.71 8.95 -7.98
N GLU A 65 -11.00 9.47 -8.99
CA GLU A 65 -11.24 9.07 -10.37
C GLU A 65 -10.80 7.61 -10.56
N PRO A 66 -11.67 6.71 -11.06
CA PRO A 66 -11.28 5.33 -11.30
C PRO A 66 -10.17 5.23 -12.36
N PRO A 67 -9.17 4.36 -12.15
CA PRO A 67 -8.14 4.13 -13.15
C PRO A 67 -8.75 3.50 -14.41
N GLN A 68 -8.04 3.57 -15.53
CA GLN A 68 -8.46 2.88 -16.76
C GLN A 68 -8.01 1.42 -16.77
N LYS A 69 -6.89 1.13 -16.11
CA LYS A 69 -6.29 -0.20 -16.02
C LYS A 69 -5.78 -0.47 -14.61
N VAL A 70 -5.94 -1.72 -14.19
CA VAL A 70 -5.37 -2.24 -12.95
C VAL A 70 -4.63 -3.52 -13.29
N ASN A 71 -3.38 -3.62 -12.85
CA ASN A 71 -2.56 -4.82 -13.02
C ASN A 71 -2.08 -5.32 -11.67
N TRP A 72 -2.04 -6.63 -11.49
CA TRP A 72 -1.36 -7.26 -10.37
C TRP A 72 0.13 -7.40 -10.71
N ALA A 73 1.01 -7.03 -9.79
CA ALA A 73 2.45 -7.27 -9.93
C ALA A 73 3.04 -7.78 -8.61
N GLY A 74 3.74 -8.90 -8.67
CA GLY A 74 4.29 -9.58 -7.49
C GLY A 74 5.09 -10.82 -7.90
N GLU A 75 5.36 -11.70 -6.94
CA GLU A 75 6.24 -12.86 -7.19
C GLU A 75 5.75 -13.79 -8.30
N LEU A 76 4.43 -14.02 -8.39
CA LEU A 76 3.82 -14.92 -9.38
C LEU A 76 4.10 -14.52 -10.84
N ASN A 77 4.31 -13.22 -11.11
CA ASN A 77 4.61 -12.71 -12.44
C ASN A 77 5.97 -12.02 -12.54
N GLY A 78 6.86 -12.26 -11.57
CA GLY A 78 8.19 -11.66 -11.56
C GLY A 78 8.18 -10.13 -11.49
N TRP A 79 7.19 -9.54 -10.82
CA TRP A 79 6.98 -8.10 -10.70
C TRP A 79 6.81 -7.39 -12.05
N ASN A 80 6.23 -8.07 -13.04
CA ASN A 80 5.95 -7.49 -14.35
C ASN A 80 4.60 -6.74 -14.36
N PRO A 81 4.57 -5.40 -14.38
CA PRO A 81 3.32 -4.64 -14.33
C PRO A 81 2.55 -4.64 -15.67
N GLY A 82 3.18 -5.10 -16.75
CA GLY A 82 2.60 -5.11 -18.09
C GLY A 82 2.18 -6.51 -18.56
N ASP A 83 2.16 -7.51 -17.67
CA ASP A 83 1.71 -8.85 -18.03
C ASP A 83 0.17 -8.85 -18.22
N PRO A 84 -0.33 -9.11 -19.44
CA PRO A 84 -1.77 -9.11 -19.70
C PRO A 84 -2.51 -10.23 -18.98
N SER A 85 -1.81 -11.29 -18.53
CA SER A 85 -2.42 -12.39 -17.77
C SER A 85 -2.78 -12.00 -16.33
N TYR A 86 -2.26 -10.85 -15.88
CA TYR A 86 -2.46 -10.27 -14.56
C TYR A 86 -3.15 -8.89 -14.63
N GLU A 87 -3.69 -8.52 -15.79
CA GLU A 87 -4.57 -7.35 -15.94
C GLU A 87 -5.96 -7.70 -15.41
N PHE A 88 -6.52 -6.83 -14.59
CA PHE A 88 -7.88 -7.00 -14.08
C PHE A 88 -8.89 -6.66 -15.16
N GLU A 89 -9.98 -7.43 -15.20
CA GLU A 89 -11.14 -7.13 -16.04
C GLU A 89 -12.01 -6.05 -15.38
N ALA A 90 -12.23 -4.94 -16.06
CA ALA A 90 -13.16 -3.89 -15.63
C ALA A 90 -14.62 -4.37 -15.73
N LYS A 91 -15.42 -4.06 -14.72
CA LYS A 91 -16.85 -4.37 -14.65
C LYS A 91 -17.68 -3.08 -14.71
N ASP A 92 -18.93 -3.21 -15.15
CA ASP A 92 -19.85 -2.07 -15.36
C ASP A 92 -20.11 -1.24 -14.09
N ASP A 93 -19.93 -1.83 -12.91
CA ASP A 93 -20.12 -1.16 -11.63
C ASP A 93 -18.86 -0.41 -11.14
N GLY A 94 -17.81 -0.35 -11.96
CA GLY A 94 -16.52 0.27 -11.63
C GLY A 94 -15.57 -0.62 -10.81
N THR A 95 -15.92 -1.89 -10.61
CA THR A 95 -15.03 -2.86 -9.96
C THR A 95 -14.10 -3.49 -11.00
N PHE A 96 -12.84 -3.71 -10.63
CA PHE A 96 -11.85 -4.46 -11.40
C PHE A 96 -11.70 -5.83 -10.76
N VAL A 97 -11.71 -6.90 -11.57
CA VAL A 97 -11.64 -8.28 -11.07
C VAL A 97 -10.54 -9.07 -11.76
N LEU A 98 -9.72 -9.76 -10.98
CA LEU A 98 -8.71 -10.70 -11.48
C LEU A 98 -8.83 -12.01 -10.71
N THR A 99 -8.76 -13.14 -11.40
CA THR A 99 -8.82 -14.47 -10.78
C THR A 99 -7.50 -15.18 -11.04
N LEU A 100 -6.85 -15.65 -9.98
CA LEU A 100 -5.55 -16.33 -10.05
C LEU A 100 -5.61 -17.68 -9.32
N GLU A 101 -5.02 -18.70 -9.91
CA GLU A 101 -4.74 -19.96 -9.21
C GLU A 101 -3.44 -19.79 -8.40
N ILE A 102 -3.52 -19.93 -7.08
CA ILE A 102 -2.40 -19.66 -6.16
C ILE A 102 -2.16 -20.87 -5.25
N ASP A 103 -0.95 -21.39 -5.29
CA ASP A 103 -0.47 -22.45 -4.40
C ASP A 103 -0.25 -21.94 -2.96
N PRO A 104 -0.13 -22.82 -1.95
CA PRO A 104 0.26 -22.41 -0.61
C PRO A 104 1.60 -21.65 -0.59
N GLY A 105 1.64 -20.52 0.11
CA GLY A 105 2.80 -19.66 0.13
C GLY A 105 2.55 -18.27 0.73
N THR A 106 3.56 -17.41 0.62
CA THR A 106 3.50 -16.00 1.01
C THR A 106 3.84 -15.16 -0.20
N TYR A 107 2.91 -14.34 -0.67
CA TYR A 107 3.08 -13.61 -1.93
C TYR A 107 3.00 -12.11 -1.69
N PRO A 108 4.13 -11.39 -1.73
CA PRO A 108 4.13 -9.94 -1.79
C PRO A 108 3.71 -9.45 -3.18
N TYR A 109 2.93 -8.37 -3.22
CA TYR A 109 2.41 -7.78 -4.45
C TYR A 109 2.06 -6.29 -4.29
N LYS A 110 1.83 -5.64 -5.43
CA LYS A 110 1.16 -4.34 -5.55
C LYS A 110 0.10 -4.38 -6.66
N PHE A 111 -0.89 -3.51 -6.57
CA PHE A 111 -1.74 -3.17 -7.71
C PHE A 111 -1.15 -1.95 -8.41
N VAL A 112 -0.95 -2.05 -9.72
CA VAL A 112 -0.40 -0.98 -10.55
C VAL A 112 -1.57 -0.35 -11.29
N LEU A 113 -1.78 0.94 -11.09
CA LEU A 113 -2.92 1.67 -11.65
C LEU A 113 -2.41 2.51 -12.83
N ASP A 114 -2.92 2.27 -14.04
CA ASP A 114 -2.51 2.97 -15.26
C ASP A 114 -0.97 2.99 -15.48
N GLY A 115 -0.32 1.88 -15.15
CA GLY A 115 1.13 1.73 -15.23
C GLY A 115 1.91 2.50 -14.14
N GLN A 116 1.22 3.17 -13.21
CA GLN A 116 1.82 3.88 -12.08
C GLN A 116 1.87 2.97 -10.86
N TRP A 117 3.06 2.85 -10.29
CA TRP A 117 3.28 2.10 -9.06
C TRP A 117 2.81 2.92 -7.85
N PRO A 118 1.97 2.35 -6.97
CA PRO A 118 1.66 3.01 -5.72
C PRO A 118 2.88 2.97 -4.81
N GLN A 119 3.12 4.09 -4.14
CA GLN A 119 4.15 4.15 -3.10
C GLN A 119 3.84 3.12 -2.00
N SER A 120 2.60 3.03 -1.54
CA SER A 120 2.22 2.12 -0.45
C SER A 120 0.88 1.44 -0.73
N MET A 121 0.87 0.11 -0.70
CA MET A 121 -0.40 -0.63 -0.73
C MET A 121 -1.22 -0.44 0.54
N GLN A 122 -0.61 -0.08 1.67
CA GLN A 122 -1.34 0.18 2.91
C GLN A 122 -2.23 1.42 2.75
N ALA A 123 -1.64 2.54 2.35
CA ALA A 123 -2.39 3.77 2.08
C ALA A 123 -3.43 3.55 0.96
N MET A 124 -3.06 2.83 -0.10
CA MET A 124 -4.02 2.48 -1.16
C MET A 124 -5.23 1.69 -0.63
N SER A 125 -5.03 0.78 0.32
CA SER A 125 -6.11 -0.04 0.90
C SER A 125 -7.00 0.72 1.88
N GLU A 126 -6.53 1.85 2.41
CA GLU A 126 -7.32 2.74 3.27
C GLU A 126 -8.29 3.60 2.45
N GLU A 127 -7.88 3.99 1.24
CA GLU A 127 -8.64 4.89 0.37
C GLU A 127 -9.50 4.15 -0.67
N ASN A 128 -9.21 2.87 -0.94
CA ASN A 128 -9.85 2.07 -1.97
C ASN A 128 -10.36 0.74 -1.41
N THR A 129 -11.31 0.11 -2.11
CA THR A 129 -11.74 -1.25 -1.75
C THR A 129 -10.82 -2.26 -2.43
N ILE A 130 -10.18 -3.12 -1.64
CA ILE A 130 -9.37 -4.24 -2.11
C ILE A 130 -9.89 -5.53 -1.46
N GLU A 131 -10.17 -6.54 -2.29
CA GLU A 131 -10.54 -7.88 -1.83
C GLU A 131 -9.63 -8.93 -2.49
N PRO A 132 -9.25 -10.02 -1.79
CA PRO A 132 -9.28 -10.12 -0.34
C PRO A 132 -8.42 -9.02 0.30
N LYS A 133 -8.69 -8.69 1.56
CA LYS A 133 -7.82 -7.77 2.30
C LYS A 133 -6.42 -8.38 2.40
N PRO A 134 -5.34 -7.60 2.15
CA PRO A 134 -3.99 -8.08 2.37
C PRO A 134 -3.83 -8.66 3.77
N THR A 135 -3.25 -9.85 3.89
CA THR A 135 -2.96 -10.47 5.18
C THR A 135 -2.07 -9.56 6.01
N ARG A 136 -1.09 -8.88 5.41
CA ARG A 136 -0.25 -7.83 6.05
C ARG A 136 0.39 -6.91 5.01
N PHE A 137 1.15 -5.93 5.50
CA PHE A 137 2.03 -5.10 4.69
C PHE A 137 3.49 -5.23 5.13
N ILE A 138 4.41 -5.23 4.16
CA ILE A 138 5.86 -5.27 4.41
C ILE A 138 6.55 -4.08 3.72
N ASP A 139 7.65 -3.61 4.30
CA ASP A 139 8.49 -2.56 3.71
C ASP A 139 9.04 -3.00 2.35
N ASP A 140 9.03 -2.10 1.36
CA ASP A 140 9.52 -2.41 0.01
C ASP A 140 10.98 -1.97 -0.23
N GLY A 141 11.65 -1.36 0.75
CA GLY A 141 13.01 -0.85 0.65
C GLY A 141 13.12 0.55 0.00
N TYR A 142 12.01 1.13 -0.44
CA TYR A 142 11.95 2.42 -1.13
C TYR A 142 11.11 3.48 -0.38
N GLY A 143 10.85 3.25 0.91
CA GLY A 143 9.99 4.10 1.74
C GLY A 143 8.49 3.85 1.51
N GLY A 144 8.16 2.74 0.85
CA GLY A 144 6.81 2.29 0.58
C GLY A 144 6.50 0.94 1.22
N LYS A 145 5.36 0.37 0.85
CA LYS A 145 4.95 -0.97 1.30
C LYS A 145 4.35 -1.81 0.18
N ASN A 146 4.70 -3.10 0.20
CA ASN A 146 4.01 -4.17 -0.53
C ASN A 146 2.85 -4.70 0.32
N ALA A 147 1.76 -5.08 -0.34
CA ALA A 147 0.76 -5.95 0.25
C ALA A 147 1.29 -7.39 0.28
N VAL A 148 0.81 -8.20 1.21
CA VAL A 148 1.11 -9.64 1.28
C VAL A 148 -0.19 -10.40 1.47
N ILE A 149 -0.37 -11.46 0.70
CA ILE A 149 -1.33 -12.54 1.02
C ILE A 149 -0.57 -13.77 1.51
N GLU A 150 -1.13 -14.43 2.52
CA GLU A 150 -0.72 -15.76 2.94
C GLU A 150 -1.76 -16.78 2.49
N VAL A 151 -1.30 -17.90 1.97
CA VAL A 151 -2.13 -18.94 1.36
C VAL A 151 -1.74 -20.30 1.95
N GLU A 152 -2.72 -21.10 2.37
CA GLU A 152 -2.55 -22.44 2.95
C GLU A 152 -3.45 -23.52 2.33
#